data_AF-A0A7W1L844-F1
#
_entry.id   AF-A0A7W1L844-F1
#
_cell.length_a   1.000
_cell.length_b   1.000
_cell.length_c   1.000
_cell.angle_alpha   90.00
_cell.angle_beta   90.00
_cell.angle_gamma   90.00
#
_symmetry.space_group_name_H-M   'P 1'
#
loop_
_entity.id
_entity.type
_entity.pdbx_description
1 polymer ?
#
loop_
_entity_poly.entity_id
_entity_poly.type
_entity_poly.pdbx_seq_one_letter_code
_entity_poly.pdbx_strand_id
1 'polypeptide(L)'
;SVTRNPAYFFFFLGFTGIGLSTETVTLSLGFVLAFAFVYPIIIRREERFLQDKFGRTFSDYCARTPRFFPNLRAFHEPERYVVNPRQFRRTMGDVLWFVWLVGVIELVEALHEYHILEPLLRLP
;
A
#
# COMPACT_ATOMS: atom_id res chain seq x y z
N SER A 1 -7.88 -7.93 14.62
CA SER A 1 -7.07 -7.36 13.52
C SER A 1 -7.83 -6.18 12.95
N VAL A 2 -7.13 -5.16 12.48
CA VAL A 2 -7.72 -3.92 11.96
C VAL A 2 -8.26 -4.08 10.54
N THR A 3 -7.60 -4.90 9.71
CA THR A 3 -8.01 -5.28 8.35
C THR A 3 -7.43 -6.64 8.00
N ARG A 4 -8.07 -7.37 7.08
CA ARG A 4 -7.56 -8.65 6.60
C ARG A 4 -6.35 -8.49 5.69
N ASN A 5 -6.23 -7.35 5.02
CA ASN A 5 -5.19 -7.10 4.02
C ASN A 5 -4.44 -5.77 4.28
N PRO A 6 -3.72 -5.64 5.41
CA PRO A 6 -3.07 -4.38 5.80
C PRO A 6 -1.98 -3.96 4.81
N ALA A 7 -1.23 -4.90 4.24
CA ALA A 7 -0.20 -4.62 3.25
C ALA A 7 -0.80 -4.00 1.97
N TYR A 8 -1.88 -4.57 1.42
CA TYR A 8 -2.52 -4.00 0.22
C TYR A 8 -3.06 -2.59 0.50
N PHE A 9 -3.64 -2.34 1.67
CA PHE A 9 -4.06 -0.99 2.04
C PHE A 9 -2.87 -0.02 2.13
N PHE A 10 -1.75 -0.45 2.71
CA PHE A 10 -0.53 0.36 2.78
C PHE A 10 0.03 0.68 1.38
N PHE A 11 0.12 -0.31 0.49
CA PHE A 11 0.55 -0.10 -0.90
C PHE A 11 -0.37 0.86 -1.65
N PHE A 12 -1.69 0.71 -1.49
CA PHE A 12 -2.66 1.63 -2.07
C PHE A 12 -2.41 3.07 -1.61
N LEU A 13 -2.20 3.29 -0.32
CA LEU A 13 -1.92 4.62 0.23
C LEU A 13 -0.57 5.16 -0.27
N GLY A 14 0.47 4.33 -0.30
CA GLY A 14 1.81 4.72 -0.74
C GLY A 14 1.85 5.16 -2.19
N PHE A 15 1.30 4.36 -3.11
CA PHE A 15 1.28 4.71 -4.54
C PHE A 15 0.33 5.86 -4.86
N THR A 16 -0.84 5.92 -4.20
CA THR A 16 -1.73 7.08 -4.35
C THR A 16 -1.06 8.35 -3.83
N GLY A 17 -0.34 8.26 -2.69
CA GLY A 17 0.43 9.36 -2.14
C GLY A 17 1.55 9.83 -3.07
N ILE A 18 2.32 8.91 -3.66
CA ILE A 18 3.32 9.24 -4.69
C ILE A 18 2.67 9.96 -5.87
N GLY A 19 1.55 9.45 -6.38
CA GLY A 19 0.83 10.09 -7.48
C GLY A 19 0.32 11.50 -7.14
N LEU A 20 0.00 11.76 -5.86
CA LEU A 20 -0.42 13.09 -5.39
C LEU A 20 0.78 14.04 -5.28
N SER A 21 1.95 13.53 -4.91
CA SER A 21 3.19 14.32 -4.85
C SER A 21 3.63 14.84 -6.22
N THR A 22 3.33 14.15 -7.32
CA THR A 22 3.69 14.63 -8.67
C THR A 22 2.80 15.77 -9.20
N GLU A 23 1.96 16.35 -8.34
CA GLU A 23 0.94 17.37 -8.65
C GLU A 23 -0.01 17.02 -9.84
N THR A 24 -0.07 15.74 -10.23
CA THR A 24 -0.78 15.28 -11.42
C THR A 24 -1.98 14.43 -11.01
N VAL A 25 -3.17 15.02 -11.09
CA VAL A 25 -4.43 14.32 -10.72
C VAL A 25 -4.63 13.06 -11.58
N THR A 26 -4.21 13.11 -12.84
CA THR A 26 -4.32 12.00 -13.80
C THR A 26 -3.58 10.75 -13.31
N LEU A 27 -2.36 10.89 -12.78
CA LEU A 27 -1.56 9.78 -12.26
C LEU A 27 -2.15 9.22 -10.97
N SER A 28 -2.51 10.10 -10.03
CA SER A 28 -3.19 9.72 -8.79
C SER A 28 -4.44 8.90 -9.05
N LEU A 29 -5.32 9.40 -9.94
CA LEU A 29 -6.56 8.71 -10.30
C LEU A 29 -6.28 7.38 -11.01
N GLY A 30 -5.26 7.34 -11.87
CA GLY A 30 -4.81 6.12 -12.52
C GLY A 30 -4.44 5.03 -11.51
N PHE A 31 -3.66 5.36 -10.46
CA PHE A 31 -3.32 4.41 -9.40
C PHE A 31 -4.57 3.96 -8.64
N VAL A 32 -5.43 4.89 -8.22
CA VAL A 32 -6.67 4.56 -7.49
C VAL A 32 -7.55 3.60 -8.29
N LEU A 33 -7.76 3.87 -9.58
CA LEU A 33 -8.54 3.01 -10.47
C LEU A 33 -7.88 1.64 -10.64
N ALA A 34 -6.57 1.61 -10.92
CA ALA A 34 -5.83 0.35 -11.06
C ALA A 34 -6.00 -0.54 -9.82
N PHE A 35 -5.84 0.01 -8.62
CA PHE A 35 -6.06 -0.74 -7.38
C PHE A 35 -7.51 -1.15 -7.17
N ALA A 36 -8.47 -0.28 -7.51
CA ALA A 36 -9.89 -0.58 -7.41
C ALA A 36 -10.31 -1.78 -8.28
N PHE A 37 -9.65 -2.01 -9.42
CA PHE A 37 -9.93 -3.17 -10.28
C PHE A 37 -9.10 -4.40 -9.91
N VAL A 38 -7.80 -4.23 -9.66
CA VAL A 38 -6.86 -5.35 -9.48
C VAL A 38 -7.00 -6.00 -8.11
N TYR A 39 -7.06 -5.21 -7.04
CA TYR A 39 -7.05 -5.75 -5.67
C TYR A 39 -8.27 -6.61 -5.33
N PRO A 40 -9.51 -6.26 -5.72
CA PRO A 40 -10.64 -7.15 -5.46
C PRO A 40 -10.50 -8.52 -6.13
N ILE A 41 -9.79 -8.63 -7.26
CA ILE A 41 -9.53 -9.90 -7.93
C ILE A 41 -8.51 -10.71 -7.14
N ILE A 42 -7.39 -10.09 -6.78
CA ILE A 42 -6.31 -10.74 -6.01
C ILE A 42 -6.82 -11.19 -4.64
N ILE A 43 -7.45 -10.29 -3.89
CA ILE A 43 -7.97 -10.57 -2.54
C ILE A 43 -8.99 -11.71 -2.59
N ARG A 44 -9.89 -11.75 -3.58
CA ARG A 44 -10.85 -12.86 -3.69
C ARG A 44 -10.19 -14.20 -3.96
N ARG A 45 -9.13 -14.24 -4.77
CA ARG A 45 -8.37 -15.48 -5.02
C ARG A 45 -7.66 -15.96 -3.75
N GLU A 46 -7.03 -15.03 -3.03
CA GLU A 46 -6.36 -15.32 -1.77
C GLU A 46 -7.35 -15.77 -0.68
N GLU A 47 -8.50 -15.10 -0.56
CA GLU A 47 -9.57 -15.50 0.37
C GLU A 47 -10.12 -16.89 0.08
N ARG A 48 -10.26 -17.28 -1.20
CA ARG A 48 -10.67 -18.66 -1.56
C ARG A 48 -9.63 -19.67 -1.11
N PHE A 49 -8.35 -19.42 -1.41
CA PHE A 49 -7.26 -20.30 -0.96
C PHE A 49 -7.20 -20.43 0.56
N LEU A 50 -7.38 -19.33 1.29
CA LEU A 50 -7.41 -19.33 2.76
C LEU A 50 -8.67 -20.02 3.30
N GLN A 51 -9.82 -19.85 2.65
CA GLN A 51 -11.06 -20.54 3.00
C GLN A 51 -10.93 -22.04 2.82
N ASP A 52 -10.31 -22.51 1.74
CA ASP A 52 -10.07 -23.93 1.48
C ASP A 52 -9.09 -24.53 2.51
N LYS A 53 -8.08 -23.75 2.92
CA LYS A 53 -7.04 -24.19 3.86
C LYS A 53 -7.49 -24.20 5.33
N PHE A 54 -8.28 -23.21 5.75
CA PHE A 54 -8.59 -22.96 7.17
C PHE A 54 -10.08 -23.09 7.51
N GLY A 55 -10.95 -23.21 6.51
CA GLY A 55 -12.38 -23.47 6.68
C GLY A 55 -13.07 -22.49 7.63
N ARG A 56 -13.75 -23.05 8.64
CA ARG A 56 -14.60 -22.29 9.58
C ARG A 56 -13.83 -21.24 10.38
N THR A 57 -12.58 -21.51 10.75
CA THR A 57 -11.73 -20.55 11.48
C THR A 57 -11.50 -19.29 10.66
N PHE A 58 -11.35 -19.41 9.34
CA PHE A 58 -11.22 -18.27 8.46
C PHE A 58 -12.54 -17.52 8.26
N SER A 59 -13.67 -18.24 8.18
CA SER A 59 -14.99 -17.62 8.11
C SER A 59 -15.30 -16.77 9.35
N ASP A 60 -14.99 -17.28 10.56
CA ASP A 60 -15.16 -16.55 11.81
C ASP A 60 -14.21 -15.34 11.91
N TYR A 61 -13.03 -15.42 11.29
CA TYR A 61 -12.10 -14.29 11.17
C TYR A 61 -12.64 -13.22 10.22
N CYS A 62 -13.18 -13.62 9.07
CA CYS A 62 -13.77 -12.72 8.08
C CYS A 62 -14.98 -11.94 8.62
N ALA A 63 -15.77 -12.55 9.51
CA ALA A 63 -16.91 -11.89 10.13
C ALA A 63 -16.51 -10.74 11.08
N ARG A 64 -15.32 -10.82 11.69
CA ARG A 64 -14.85 -9.85 12.69
C ARG A 64 -13.92 -8.78 12.11
N THR A 65 -13.35 -9.02 10.92
CA THR A 65 -12.29 -8.17 10.36
C THR A 65 -12.65 -7.69 8.95
N PRO A 66 -12.63 -6.37 8.69
CA PRO A 66 -12.96 -5.83 7.36
C PRO A 66 -11.96 -6.28 6.29
N ARG A 67 -12.39 -6.30 5.03
CA ARG A 67 -11.60 -6.83 3.91
C ARG A 67 -10.39 -5.95 3.57
N PHE A 68 -10.60 -4.65 3.43
CA PHE A 68 -9.61 -3.73 2.87
C PHE A 68 -9.41 -2.51 3.76
N PHE A 69 -10.44 -1.67 3.91
CA PHE A 69 -10.35 -0.48 4.76
C PHE A 69 -10.18 -0.85 6.25
N PRO A 70 -9.16 -0.28 6.93
CA PRO A 70 -8.88 -0.57 8.32
C PRO A 70 -9.97 -0.06 9.25
N ASN A 71 -10.48 -0.93 10.12
CA ASN A 71 -11.31 -0.52 11.26
C ASN A 71 -10.40 -0.20 12.45
N LEU A 72 -10.01 1.07 12.59
CA LEU A 72 -9.12 1.54 13.65
C LEU A 72 -9.66 1.26 15.07
N ARG A 73 -10.98 1.14 15.24
CA ARG A 73 -11.59 0.78 16.53
C ARG A 73 -11.30 -0.66 16.96
N ALA A 74 -10.95 -1.53 16.01
CA ALA A 74 -10.57 -2.92 16.26
C ALA A 74 -9.05 -3.09 16.49
N PHE A 75 -8.31 -1.97 16.61
CA PHE A 75 -6.90 -2.01 16.96
C PHE A 75 -6.75 -2.44 18.42
N HIS A 76 -5.93 -3.46 18.64
CA HIS A 76 -5.62 -3.97 19.96
C HIS A 76 -4.13 -4.26 19.99
N GLU A 77 -3.43 -3.54 20.86
CA GLU A 77 -1.98 -3.64 21.03
C GLU A 77 -1.67 -4.52 22.25
N PRO A 78 -1.02 -5.68 22.07
CA PRO A 78 -0.51 -6.48 23.17
C PRO A 78 0.67 -5.78 23.85
N GLU A 79 0.88 -6.04 25.14
CA GLU A 79 1.99 -5.43 25.92
C GLU A 79 3.39 -5.70 25.34
N ARG A 80 3.57 -6.84 24.64
CA ARG A 80 4.85 -7.23 24.05
C ARG A 80 4.66 -7.94 22.71
N TYR A 81 5.47 -7.58 21.73
CA TYR A 81 5.59 -8.28 20.45
C TYR A 81 6.86 -9.13 20.42
N VAL A 82 6.71 -10.43 20.17
CA VAL A 82 7.85 -11.31 19.90
C VAL A 82 8.16 -11.23 18.40
N VAL A 83 9.24 -10.53 18.04
CA VAL A 83 9.64 -10.33 16.64
C VAL A 83 11.03 -10.90 16.38
N ASN A 84 11.25 -11.40 15.16
CA ASN A 84 12.59 -11.76 14.71
C ASN A 84 13.35 -10.48 14.32
N PRO A 85 14.42 -10.09 15.03
CA PRO A 85 15.10 -8.81 14.80
C PRO A 85 15.69 -8.68 13.38
N ARG A 86 16.12 -9.79 12.77
CA ARG A 86 16.69 -9.79 11.42
C ARG A 86 15.62 -9.50 10.37
N GLN A 87 14.46 -10.13 10.50
CA GLN A 87 13.34 -9.89 9.60
C GLN A 87 12.77 -8.48 9.81
N PHE A 88 12.64 -8.05 11.07
CA PHE A 88 12.19 -6.71 11.41
C PHE A 88 13.04 -5.62 10.73
N ARG A 89 14.37 -5.67 10.88
CA ARG A 89 15.28 -4.71 10.23
C ARG A 89 15.17 -4.73 8.70
N ARG A 90 14.98 -5.90 8.09
CA ARG A 90 14.80 -6.02 6.64
C ARG A 90 13.52 -5.34 6.18
N THR A 91 12.40 -5.62 6.85
CA THR A 91 11.09 -5.06 6.49
C THR A 91 10.99 -3.56 6.73
N MET A 92 11.74 -2.99 7.69
CA MET A 92 11.82 -1.53 7.86
C MET A 92 12.36 -0.83 6.59
N GLY A 93 13.32 -1.46 5.89
CA GLY A 93 13.83 -0.94 4.61
C GLY A 93 12.77 -0.96 3.51
N ASP A 94 11.92 -1.99 3.47
CA ASP A 94 10.83 -2.14 2.49
C ASP A 94 9.74 -1.06 2.62
N VAL A 95 9.73 -0.28 3.71
CA VAL A 95 8.79 0.84 3.91
C VAL A 95 9.40 2.17 3.45
N LEU A 96 10.71 2.35 3.62
CA LEU A 96 11.38 3.63 3.39
C LEU A 96 11.55 3.99 1.91
N TRP A 97 11.50 3.01 1.00
CA TRP A 97 11.71 3.30 -0.43
C TRP A 97 10.64 4.23 -1.02
N PHE A 98 9.41 4.25 -0.48
CA PHE A 98 8.37 5.20 -0.88
C PHE A 98 8.78 6.65 -0.66
N VAL A 99 9.37 6.93 0.51
CA VAL A 99 9.84 8.28 0.88
C VAL A 99 11.02 8.68 0.00
N TRP A 100 11.95 7.76 -0.23
CA TRP A 100 13.06 7.98 -1.17
C TRP A 100 12.57 8.24 -2.58
N LEU A 101 11.56 7.52 -3.05
CA LEU A 101 11.00 7.71 -4.38
C LEU A 101 10.38 9.10 -4.55
N VAL A 102 9.60 9.56 -3.57
CA VAL A 102 9.06 10.94 -3.59
C VAL A 102 10.21 11.95 -3.62
N GLY A 103 11.22 11.79 -2.76
CA GLY A 103 12.38 12.70 -2.76
C GLY A 103 13.16 12.72 -4.08
N VAL A 104 13.25 11.58 -4.77
CA VAL A 104 13.86 11.50 -6.12
C VAL A 104 12.98 12.18 -7.17
N ILE A 105 11.66 12.03 -7.10
CA ILE A 105 10.72 12.70 -8.01
C ILE A 105 10.86 14.22 -7.87
N GLU A 106 10.77 14.74 -6.65
CA GLU A 106 10.92 16.17 -6.35
C GLU A 106 12.28 16.71 -6.79
N LEU A 107 13.35 15.95 -6.58
CA LEU A 107 14.69 16.32 -7.05
C LEU A 107 14.74 16.41 -8.58
N VAL A 108 14.12 15.47 -9.30
CA VAL A 108 14.05 15.48 -10.76
C VAL A 108 13.21 16.65 -11.26
N GLU A 109 12.08 16.95 -10.62
CA GLU A 109 11.24 18.10 -10.94
C GLU A 109 12.00 19.42 -10.74
N ALA A 110 12.72 19.57 -9.63
CA ALA A 110 13.59 20.72 -9.40
C ALA A 110 14.66 20.84 -10.50
N LEU A 111 15.31 19.74 -10.90
CA LEU A 111 16.30 19.75 -11.98
C LEU A 111 15.70 20.12 -13.35
N HIS A 112 14.46 19.72 -13.63
CA HIS A 112 13.72 20.17 -14.81
C HIS A 112 13.43 21.67 -14.76
N GLU A 113 13.06 22.21 -13.60
CA GLU A 113 12.80 23.64 -13.40
C GLU A 113 14.06 24.49 -13.68
N TYR A 114 15.25 23.99 -13.31
CA TYR A 114 16.54 24.62 -13.62
C TYR A 114 17.03 24.40 -15.07
N HIS A 115 16.21 23.83 -15.96
CA HIS A 115 16.54 23.51 -17.36
C HIS A 115 17.74 22.57 -17.56
N ILE A 116 18.09 21.76 -16.56
CA ILE A 116 19.22 20.81 -16.64
C ILE A 116 18.80 19.53 -17.39
N LEU A 117 17.51 19.18 -17.35
CA LEU A 117 16.93 18.00 -17.97
C LEU A 117 15.68 18.42 -18.78
N GLU A 118 15.43 17.78 -19.93
CA GLU A 118 14.22 18.01 -20.72
C GLU A 118 13.16 16.92 -20.42
N PRO A 119 11.89 17.29 -20.16
CA PRO A 119 10.86 16.31 -19.86
C PRO A 119 10.47 15.50 -21.12
N LEU A 120 10.62 14.17 -21.03
CA LEU A 120 10.33 13.22 -22.12
C LEU A 120 8.82 13.04 -22.40
N LEU A 121 7.96 13.25 -21.40
CA LEU A 121 6.51 13.08 -21.50
C LEU A 121 5.82 14.16 -20.66
N ARG A 122 4.90 14.92 -21.25
CA ARG A 122 4.06 15.90 -20.55
C ARG A 122 2.67 15.32 -20.37
N LEU A 123 2.32 14.98 -19.13
CA LEU A 123 0.95 14.59 -18.77
C LEU A 123 0.15 15.85 -18.40
N PRO A 124 -1.13 15.92 -18.79
CA PRO A 124 -2.02 17.01 -18.39
C PRO A 124 -2.49 16.88 -16.92
#